data_AF-K0SW58-F1
#
_entry.id   AF-K0SW58-F1
#
_cell.length_a   1.000
_cell.length_b   1.000
_cell.length_c   1.000
_cell.angle_alpha   90.00
_cell.angle_beta   90.00
_cell.angle_gamma   90.00
#
_symmetry.space_group_name_H-M   'P 1'
#
loop_
_entity.id
_entity.type
_entity.pdbx_description
1 polymer ?
#
loop_
_entity_poly.entity_id
_entity_poly.type
_entity_poly.pdbx_seq_one_letter_code
_entity_poly.pdbx_strand_id
1 'polypeptide(L)'
;MASTASSERRRGAPDLPSKSSLRVKSVRELKHLLREVGLPVSGTSIQWKKEDLIERLTNPNYRGKKPEKWQHSDAKRHLKKMLLNPSSSIHNMTVDEVQKSDPRFKKYPLFSKYYKDLVKAVEDEKKRVKSDDIEAAKHLRDCKRSKPRRGYPRWHDHPAKNLLEVDIARKLHREMPPREIRRTRPEYIEFPQDVFCKRVNNEVNRQRGAAFWAHKRNKHGMKRYLEDLKKRSE
;
A
#
# COMPACT_ATOMS: atom_id res chain seq x y z
N MET A 1 -68.00 -30.07 36.47
CA MET A 1 -66.73 -30.82 36.35
C MET A 1 -66.66 -31.29 34.90
N ALA A 2 -65.67 -30.99 34.07
CA ALA A 2 -64.25 -30.87 34.31
C ALA A 2 -63.61 -29.76 33.44
N SER A 3 -62.64 -29.05 34.04
CA SER A 3 -61.66 -28.23 33.34
C SER A 3 -60.64 -29.13 32.66
N THR A 4 -60.32 -28.90 31.39
CA THR A 4 -59.09 -29.43 30.78
C THR A 4 -58.31 -28.28 30.15
N ALA A 5 -57.28 -27.87 30.88
CA ALA A 5 -56.22 -26.99 30.43
C ALA A 5 -55.38 -27.70 29.35
N SER A 6 -55.30 -27.13 28.16
CA SER A 6 -54.29 -27.52 27.16
C SER A 6 -52.98 -26.81 27.48
N SER A 7 -52.15 -27.54 28.22
CA SER A 7 -50.76 -27.26 28.53
C SER A 7 -49.90 -27.12 27.26
N GLU A 8 -49.06 -26.10 27.29
CA GLU A 8 -47.91 -25.82 26.42
C GLU A 8 -47.11 -27.07 26.03
N ARG A 9 -46.83 -27.23 24.73
CA ARG A 9 -45.60 -27.90 24.26
C ARG A 9 -44.71 -26.87 23.60
N ARG A 10 -43.88 -26.20 24.41
CA ARG A 10 -42.66 -25.54 23.93
C ARG A 10 -41.75 -26.64 23.39
N ARG A 11 -41.48 -26.62 22.08
CA ARG A 11 -40.43 -27.43 21.46
C ARG A 11 -39.11 -27.07 22.15
N GLY A 12 -38.52 -28.04 22.85
CA GLY A 12 -37.25 -27.88 23.54
C GLY A 12 -36.18 -27.39 22.58
N ALA A 13 -35.51 -26.30 22.93
CA ALA A 13 -34.26 -25.93 22.29
C ALA A 13 -33.25 -27.06 22.55
N PRO A 14 -32.52 -27.55 21.52
CA PRO A 14 -31.50 -28.57 21.74
C PRO A 14 -30.44 -28.02 22.70
N ASP A 15 -30.19 -28.76 23.78
CA ASP A 15 -29.17 -28.45 24.77
C ASP A 15 -27.81 -28.34 24.07
N LEU A 16 -27.25 -27.13 24.02
CA LEU A 16 -25.99 -26.88 23.33
C LEU A 16 -24.84 -27.44 24.18
N PRO A 17 -24.03 -28.39 23.64
CA PRO A 17 -22.96 -29.02 24.41
C PRO A 17 -21.88 -28.00 24.81
N SER A 18 -21.45 -28.07 26.07
CA SER A 18 -20.39 -27.22 26.62
C SER A 18 -19.06 -27.35 25.86
N LYS A 19 -18.40 -26.22 25.61
CA LYS A 19 -17.09 -26.15 24.92
C LYS A 19 -16.01 -27.00 25.60
N SER A 20 -16.03 -27.12 26.93
CA SER A 20 -15.03 -27.91 27.67
C SER A 20 -15.18 -29.42 27.42
N SER A 21 -16.42 -29.92 27.35
CA SER A 21 -16.72 -31.32 27.06
C SER A 21 -16.35 -31.72 25.63
N LEU A 22 -16.43 -30.78 24.67
CA LEU A 22 -16.07 -31.01 23.27
C LEU A 22 -14.56 -30.99 23.00
N ARG A 23 -13.75 -30.33 23.85
CA ARG A 23 -12.28 -30.31 23.73
C ARG A 23 -11.63 -31.66 23.99
N VAL A 24 -12.26 -32.50 24.82
CA VAL A 24 -11.75 -33.85 25.15
C VAL A 24 -11.99 -34.83 24.00
N LYS A 25 -13.07 -34.65 23.23
CA LYS A 25 -13.48 -35.56 22.15
C LYS A 25 -12.48 -35.63 20.99
N SER A 26 -12.42 -36.79 20.34
CA SER A 26 -11.60 -36.99 19.15
C SER A 26 -12.19 -36.27 17.93
N VAL A 27 -11.37 -35.97 16.92
CA VAL A 27 -11.85 -35.35 15.67
C VAL A 27 -12.88 -36.25 14.96
N ARG A 28 -12.82 -37.58 15.14
CA ARG A 28 -13.79 -38.53 14.59
C ARG A 28 -15.15 -38.39 15.28
N GLU A 29 -15.16 -38.32 16.61
CA GLU A 29 -16.37 -38.09 17.42
C GLU A 29 -17.01 -36.73 17.11
N LEU A 30 -16.22 -35.67 17.00
CA LEU A 30 -16.73 -34.33 16.68
C LEU A 30 -17.40 -34.30 15.30
N LYS A 31 -16.86 -35.05 14.32
CA LYS A 31 -17.51 -35.21 13.00
C LYS A 31 -18.79 -36.04 13.06
N HIS A 32 -18.86 -37.03 13.95
CA HIS A 32 -20.08 -37.81 14.18
C HIS A 32 -21.19 -36.94 14.73
N LEU A 33 -20.90 -36.17 15.78
CA LEU A 33 -21.83 -35.22 16.40
C LEU A 33 -22.35 -34.19 15.38
N LEU A 34 -21.48 -33.71 14.48
CA LEU A 34 -21.90 -32.79 13.42
C LEU A 34 -22.89 -33.45 12.44
N ARG A 35 -22.75 -34.74 12.13
CA ARG A 35 -23.72 -35.47 11.29
C ARG A 35 -25.06 -35.65 12.01
N GLU A 36 -25.04 -35.96 13.30
CA GLU A 36 -26.25 -36.11 14.12
C GLU A 36 -27.04 -34.79 14.22
N VAL A 37 -26.33 -33.66 14.31
CA VAL A 37 -26.94 -32.32 14.36
C VAL A 37 -27.33 -31.81 12.95
N GLY A 38 -27.04 -32.57 11.88
CA GLY A 38 -27.37 -32.19 10.50
C GLY A 38 -26.48 -31.08 9.92
N LEU A 39 -25.29 -30.85 10.51
CA LEU A 39 -24.33 -29.84 10.07
C LEU A 39 -23.30 -30.42 9.07
N PRO A 40 -22.85 -29.63 8.07
CA PRO A 40 -21.93 -30.13 7.05
C PRO A 40 -20.53 -30.44 7.62
N VAL A 41 -20.07 -31.67 7.36
CA VAL A 41 -18.77 -32.20 7.82
C VAL A 41 -17.59 -31.73 6.95
N SER A 42 -17.86 -31.03 5.84
CA SER A 42 -16.83 -30.57 4.90
C SER A 42 -16.22 -29.23 5.31
N GLY A 43 -14.89 -29.22 5.51
CA GLY A 43 -14.09 -28.01 5.74
C GLY A 43 -12.64 -28.25 5.31
N THR A 44 -12.24 -27.63 4.20
CA THR A 44 -10.89 -27.70 3.61
C THR A 44 -9.96 -26.72 4.31
N SER A 45 -9.35 -27.11 5.43
CA SER A 45 -8.06 -26.54 5.87
C SER A 45 -7.42 -27.37 6.99
N ILE A 46 -6.16 -27.74 6.80
CA ILE A 46 -5.43 -28.76 7.58
C ILE A 46 -5.06 -28.28 9.00
N GLN A 47 -5.12 -26.98 9.25
CA GLN A 47 -4.62 -26.35 10.49
C GLN A 47 -5.73 -25.92 11.47
N TRP A 48 -6.99 -26.17 11.13
CA TRP A 48 -8.18 -25.66 11.84
C TRP A 48 -9.12 -26.76 12.34
N LYS A 49 -8.66 -28.00 12.44
CA LYS A 49 -9.56 -29.18 12.40
C LYS A 49 -10.32 -29.52 13.68
N LYS A 50 -9.87 -29.13 14.88
CA LYS A 50 -10.53 -29.53 16.13
C LYS A 50 -11.38 -28.40 16.70
N GLU A 51 -10.79 -27.22 16.86
CA GLU A 51 -11.44 -26.03 17.40
C GLU A 51 -12.61 -25.56 16.53
N ASP A 52 -12.52 -25.64 15.19
CA ASP A 52 -13.64 -25.29 14.28
C ASP A 52 -14.82 -26.26 14.43
N LEU A 53 -14.57 -27.56 14.63
CA LEU A 53 -15.66 -28.52 14.86
C LEU A 53 -16.35 -28.25 16.20
N ILE A 54 -15.57 -27.89 17.22
CA ILE A 54 -16.09 -27.48 18.53
C ILE A 54 -16.93 -26.20 18.38
N GLU A 55 -16.43 -25.20 17.65
CA GLU A 55 -17.13 -23.94 17.44
C GLU A 55 -18.43 -24.11 16.63
N ARG A 56 -18.44 -24.94 15.59
CA ARG A 56 -19.65 -25.29 14.82
C ARG A 56 -20.70 -26.00 15.66
N LEU A 57 -20.30 -26.89 16.56
CA LEU A 57 -21.21 -27.57 17.48
C LEU A 57 -21.77 -26.62 18.55
N THR A 58 -20.99 -25.63 18.97
CA THR A 58 -21.45 -24.62 19.95
C THR A 58 -22.19 -23.44 19.33
N ASN A 59 -22.04 -23.21 18.03
CA ASN A 59 -22.72 -22.16 17.28
C ASN A 59 -23.09 -22.68 15.88
N PRO A 60 -24.35 -23.10 15.67
CA PRO A 60 -24.83 -23.68 14.40
C PRO A 60 -24.68 -22.75 13.19
N ASN A 61 -24.60 -21.44 13.40
CA ASN A 61 -24.41 -20.43 12.35
C ASN A 61 -22.93 -20.09 12.11
N TYR A 62 -22.00 -20.79 12.74
CA TYR A 62 -20.57 -20.53 12.60
C TYR A 62 -20.06 -20.97 11.23
N ARG A 63 -19.89 -19.98 10.34
CA ARG A 63 -19.04 -20.10 9.16
C ARG A 63 -17.68 -19.53 9.53
N GLY A 64 -16.74 -20.39 9.94
CA GLY A 64 -15.40 -19.96 10.36
C GLY A 64 -14.77 -18.94 9.42
N LYS A 65 -14.01 -17.98 9.97
CA LYS A 65 -13.37 -16.93 9.19
C LYS A 65 -12.28 -17.55 8.31
N LYS A 66 -12.54 -17.67 7.01
CA LYS A 66 -11.52 -18.07 6.04
C LYS A 66 -10.36 -17.06 6.10
N PRO A 67 -9.10 -17.51 6.06
CA PRO A 67 -7.98 -16.60 5.89
C PRO A 67 -8.20 -15.73 4.66
N GLU A 68 -7.77 -14.46 4.75
CA GLU A 68 -7.81 -13.55 3.62
C GLU A 68 -7.08 -14.17 2.42
N LYS A 69 -7.61 -13.99 1.21
CA LYS A 69 -6.98 -14.50 -0.02
C LYS A 69 -5.55 -13.98 -0.12
N TRP A 70 -4.59 -14.88 -0.37
CA TRP A 70 -3.14 -14.56 -0.46
C TRP A 70 -2.85 -13.33 -1.33
N GLN A 71 -3.54 -13.19 -2.47
CA GLN A 71 -3.35 -12.12 -3.45
C GLN A 71 -3.44 -10.71 -2.86
N HIS A 72 -4.33 -10.50 -1.88
CA HIS A 72 -4.57 -9.20 -1.24
C HIS A 72 -4.12 -9.16 0.21
N SER A 73 -3.55 -10.25 0.71
CA SER A 73 -3.17 -10.39 2.11
C SER A 73 -2.05 -9.43 2.53
N ASP A 74 -2.14 -8.97 3.78
CA ASP A 74 -1.05 -8.22 4.41
C ASP A 74 0.25 -9.06 4.48
N ALA A 75 0.13 -10.39 4.58
CA ALA A 75 1.26 -11.32 4.53
C ALA A 75 2.05 -11.18 3.22
N LYS A 76 1.38 -11.23 2.06
CA LYS A 76 2.04 -11.05 0.76
C LYS A 76 2.72 -9.68 0.65
N ARG A 77 2.05 -8.62 1.09
CA ARG A 77 2.59 -7.26 1.08
C ARG A 77 3.86 -7.14 1.94
N HIS A 78 3.82 -7.69 3.15
CA HIS A 78 4.96 -7.69 4.06
C HIS A 78 6.14 -8.49 3.50
N LEU A 79 5.88 -9.69 2.98
CA LEU A 79 6.90 -10.52 2.34
C LEU A 79 7.54 -9.83 1.14
N LYS A 80 6.74 -9.19 0.27
CA LYS A 80 7.27 -8.41 -0.86
C LYS A 80 8.21 -7.30 -0.38
N LYS A 81 7.84 -6.58 0.68
CA LYS A 81 8.67 -5.51 1.26
C LYS A 81 10.02 -6.04 1.74
N MET A 82 10.03 -7.20 2.39
CA MET A 82 11.27 -7.84 2.87
C MET A 82 12.14 -8.33 1.71
N LEU A 83 11.55 -8.93 0.67
CA LEU A 83 12.28 -9.37 -0.54
C LEU A 83 12.89 -8.21 -1.35
N LEU A 84 12.28 -7.02 -1.27
CA LEU A 84 12.82 -5.81 -1.88
C LEU A 84 14.00 -5.22 -1.11
N ASN A 85 14.04 -5.42 0.22
CA ASN A 85 15.13 -4.91 1.06
C ASN A 85 16.30 -5.92 1.08
N PRO A 86 17.50 -5.57 0.55
CA PRO A 86 18.66 -6.46 0.49
C PRO A 86 19.18 -6.91 1.86
N SER A 87 18.99 -6.10 2.91
CA SER A 87 19.49 -6.38 4.26
C SER A 87 18.54 -7.26 5.09
N SER A 88 17.44 -7.75 4.49
CA SER A 88 16.46 -8.55 5.22
C SER A 88 17.00 -9.96 5.48
N SER A 89 16.77 -10.48 6.70
CA SER A 89 17.17 -11.84 7.09
C SER A 89 16.57 -12.95 6.21
N ILE A 90 15.48 -12.67 5.48
CA ILE A 90 14.78 -13.64 4.62
C ILE A 90 15.67 -14.22 3.52
N HIS A 91 16.66 -13.47 3.03
CA HIS A 91 17.55 -13.95 1.96
C HIS A 91 18.46 -15.11 2.40
N ASN A 92 18.70 -15.25 3.70
CA ASN A 92 19.54 -16.30 4.29
C ASN A 92 18.74 -17.43 4.93
N MET A 93 17.41 -17.35 4.95
CA MET A 93 16.53 -18.30 5.62
C MET A 93 15.93 -19.30 4.63
N THR A 94 15.66 -20.51 5.10
CA THR A 94 14.89 -21.50 4.33
C THR A 94 13.40 -21.11 4.31
N VAL A 95 12.66 -21.59 3.30
CA VAL A 95 11.23 -21.25 3.13
C VAL A 95 10.39 -21.62 4.38
N ASP A 96 10.73 -22.72 5.05
CA ASP A 96 10.06 -23.19 6.26
C ASP A 96 10.38 -22.31 7.47
N GLU A 97 11.61 -21.83 7.58
CA GLU A 97 12.00 -20.86 8.61
C GLU A 97 11.31 -19.52 8.38
N VAL A 98 11.20 -19.06 7.14
CA VAL A 98 10.43 -17.85 6.78
C VAL A 98 8.97 -18.03 7.15
N GLN A 99 8.36 -19.20 6.90
CA GLN A 99 6.97 -19.44 7.30
C GLN A 99 6.80 -19.42 8.83
N LYS A 100 7.80 -19.90 9.57
CA LYS A 100 7.77 -19.98 11.04
C LYS A 100 8.07 -18.65 11.72
N SER A 101 8.81 -17.75 11.07
CA SER A 101 9.27 -16.48 11.64
C SER A 101 8.12 -15.52 11.94
N ASP A 102 7.12 -15.42 11.06
CA ASP A 102 5.98 -14.52 11.24
C ASP A 102 4.64 -15.30 11.34
N PRO A 103 3.83 -15.06 12.40
CA PRO A 103 2.46 -15.58 12.52
C PRO A 103 1.56 -15.31 11.30
N ARG A 104 1.83 -14.28 10.51
CA ARG A 104 1.10 -13.94 9.28
C ARG A 104 1.27 -15.00 8.19
N PHE A 105 2.44 -15.64 8.09
CA PHE A 105 2.73 -16.66 7.08
C PHE A 105 2.18 -18.03 7.47
N LYS A 106 2.12 -18.33 8.77
CA LYS A 106 1.59 -19.60 9.31
C LYS A 106 0.14 -19.88 8.91
N LYS A 107 -0.63 -18.86 8.54
CA LYS A 107 -2.05 -18.99 8.15
C LYS A 107 -2.25 -19.65 6.77
N TYR A 108 -1.18 -19.72 5.96
CA TYR A 108 -1.26 -20.17 4.57
C TYR A 108 -0.62 -21.56 4.41
N PRO A 109 -1.40 -22.61 4.11
CA PRO A 109 -0.85 -23.96 3.94
C PRO A 109 -0.03 -24.12 2.66
N LEU A 110 -0.27 -23.30 1.64
CA LEU A 110 0.46 -23.30 0.37
C LEU A 110 1.58 -22.24 0.32
N PHE A 111 2.08 -21.81 1.49
CA PHE A 111 3.06 -20.73 1.60
C PHE A 111 4.31 -20.97 0.74
N SER A 112 4.82 -22.21 0.69
CA SER A 112 6.01 -22.53 -0.09
C SER A 112 5.87 -22.21 -1.58
N LYS A 113 4.70 -22.52 -2.17
CA LYS A 113 4.39 -22.16 -3.56
C LYS A 113 4.34 -20.64 -3.71
N TYR A 114 3.59 -19.98 -2.83
CA TYR A 114 3.43 -18.53 -2.86
C TYR A 114 4.73 -17.75 -2.69
N TYR A 115 5.65 -18.26 -1.88
CA TYR A 115 6.97 -17.70 -1.68
C TYR A 115 7.77 -17.75 -2.98
N LYS A 116 7.86 -18.92 -3.63
CA LYS A 116 8.58 -19.09 -4.90
C LYS A 116 8.01 -18.19 -6.01
N ASP A 117 6.68 -18.17 -6.15
CA ASP A 117 6.01 -17.32 -7.13
C ASP A 117 6.30 -15.83 -6.88
N LEU A 118 6.32 -15.41 -5.60
CA LEU A 118 6.58 -14.02 -5.24
C LEU A 118 8.05 -13.63 -5.44
N VAL A 119 9.00 -14.51 -5.12
CA VAL A 119 10.44 -14.30 -5.39
C VAL A 119 10.64 -14.07 -6.89
N LYS A 120 10.11 -14.96 -7.72
CA LYS A 120 10.17 -14.83 -9.19
C LYS A 120 9.55 -13.52 -9.66
N ALA A 121 8.36 -13.17 -9.18
CA ALA A 121 7.69 -11.93 -9.55
C ALA A 121 8.50 -10.68 -9.16
N VAL A 122 9.16 -10.68 -7.99
CA VAL A 122 10.01 -9.58 -7.54
C VAL A 122 11.27 -9.48 -8.39
N GLU A 123 11.89 -10.60 -8.76
CA GLU A 123 13.04 -10.61 -9.67
C GLU A 123 12.70 -10.08 -11.06
N ASP A 124 11.58 -10.52 -11.63
CA ASP A 124 11.10 -10.05 -12.93
C ASP A 124 10.78 -8.55 -12.89
N GLU A 125 10.15 -8.06 -11.82
CA GLU A 125 9.93 -6.62 -11.59
C GLU A 125 11.25 -5.85 -11.51
N LYS A 126 12.25 -6.36 -10.77
CA LYS A 126 13.60 -5.75 -10.71
C LYS A 126 14.26 -5.68 -12.09
N LYS A 127 14.14 -6.72 -12.91
CA LYS A 127 14.69 -6.74 -14.29
C LYS A 127 13.99 -5.70 -15.17
N ARG A 128 12.66 -5.62 -15.09
CA ARG A 128 11.87 -4.62 -15.84
C ARG A 128 12.27 -3.20 -15.47
N VAL A 129 12.31 -2.87 -14.18
CA VAL A 129 12.72 -1.54 -13.71
C VAL A 129 14.12 -1.19 -14.21
N LYS A 130 15.09 -2.12 -14.12
CA LYS A 130 16.44 -1.88 -14.67
C LYS A 130 16.43 -1.63 -16.18
N SER A 131 15.63 -2.37 -16.92
CA SER A 131 15.48 -2.18 -18.37
C SER A 131 14.90 -0.80 -18.69
N ASP A 132 13.82 -0.43 -17.99
CA ASP A 132 13.16 0.87 -18.14
C ASP A 132 14.11 2.02 -17.79
N ASP A 133 14.92 1.88 -16.72
CA ASP A 133 15.93 2.86 -16.33
C ASP A 133 17.02 3.03 -17.42
N ILE A 134 17.47 1.92 -18.01
CA ILE A 134 18.44 1.93 -19.11
C ILE A 134 17.85 2.61 -20.34
N GLU A 135 16.60 2.29 -20.68
CA GLU A 135 15.90 2.88 -21.82
C GLU A 135 15.64 4.37 -21.61
N ALA A 136 15.19 4.78 -20.42
CA ALA A 136 15.03 6.18 -20.06
C ALA A 136 16.36 6.95 -20.16
N ALA A 137 17.46 6.36 -19.68
CA ALA A 137 18.79 6.95 -19.79
C ALA A 137 19.28 7.05 -21.24
N LYS A 138 18.99 6.06 -22.09
CA LYS A 138 19.26 6.13 -23.55
C LYS A 138 18.43 7.24 -24.19
N HIS A 139 17.12 7.28 -23.94
CA HIS A 139 16.24 8.32 -24.46
C HIS A 139 16.70 9.73 -24.06
N LEU A 140 17.12 9.94 -22.81
CA LEU A 140 17.70 11.22 -22.38
C LEU A 140 19.01 11.58 -23.10
N ARG A 141 19.83 10.58 -23.45
CA ARG A 141 21.07 10.77 -24.20
C ARG A 141 20.83 11.05 -25.68
N ASP A 142 19.85 10.40 -26.29
CA ASP A 142 19.58 10.47 -27.73
C ASP A 142 18.68 11.67 -28.06
N CYS A 143 17.67 11.94 -27.23
CA CYS A 143 16.80 13.10 -27.35
C CYS A 143 17.38 14.35 -26.66
N LYS A 144 18.63 14.70 -27.03
CA LYS A 144 19.22 15.96 -26.57
C LYS A 144 18.38 17.13 -27.06
N ARG A 145 18.06 18.05 -26.15
CA ARG A 145 17.34 19.28 -26.52
C ARG A 145 18.17 20.08 -27.51
N SER A 146 17.54 20.53 -28.59
CA SER A 146 18.18 21.37 -29.59
C SER A 146 18.76 22.66 -28.98
N LYS A 147 19.78 23.24 -29.63
CA LYS A 147 20.33 24.54 -29.21
C LYS A 147 19.22 25.60 -29.17
N PRO A 148 19.22 26.52 -28.19
CA PRO A 148 18.19 27.55 -28.09
C PRO A 148 18.26 28.45 -29.33
N ARG A 149 17.13 28.57 -30.06
CA ARG A 149 17.02 29.43 -31.25
C ARG A 149 17.07 30.93 -30.93
N ARG A 150 16.96 31.32 -29.65
CA ARG A 150 16.73 32.71 -29.21
C ARG A 150 18.00 33.53 -28.95
N GLY A 151 19.18 32.96 -29.16
CA GLY A 151 20.47 33.66 -28.97
C GLY A 151 20.94 33.81 -27.52
N TYR A 152 20.19 33.30 -26.54
CA TYR A 152 20.59 33.23 -25.13
C TYR A 152 20.33 31.82 -24.55
N PRO A 153 21.00 31.44 -23.44
CA PRO A 153 20.85 30.12 -22.83
C PRO A 153 19.41 29.81 -22.40
N ARG A 154 19.11 28.53 -22.21
CA ARG A 154 17.78 28.11 -21.74
C ARG A 154 17.70 28.28 -20.22
N TRP A 155 16.76 29.10 -19.74
CA TRP A 155 16.63 29.42 -18.30
C TRP A 155 16.63 28.20 -17.38
N HIS A 156 15.92 27.13 -17.75
CA HIS A 156 15.77 25.94 -16.90
C HIS A 156 17.03 25.10 -16.75
N ASP A 157 17.94 25.20 -17.72
CA ASP A 157 19.18 24.42 -17.78
C ASP A 157 20.38 25.25 -17.28
N HIS A 158 20.16 26.54 -16.97
CA HIS A 158 21.22 27.51 -16.63
C HIS A 158 21.37 27.70 -15.12
N PRO A 159 22.60 27.88 -14.58
CA PRO A 159 22.82 28.11 -13.15
C PRO A 159 22.08 29.33 -12.59
N ALA A 160 21.83 30.35 -13.42
CA ALA A 160 21.06 31.55 -13.07
C ALA A 160 19.71 31.23 -12.41
N LYS A 161 19.05 30.12 -12.76
CA LYS A 161 17.80 29.73 -12.14
C LYS A 161 17.98 29.45 -10.65
N ASN A 162 18.90 28.57 -10.29
CA ASN A 162 19.13 28.17 -8.90
C ASN A 162 19.61 29.36 -8.06
N LEU A 163 20.46 30.20 -8.65
CA LEU A 163 20.94 31.43 -8.03
C LEU A 163 19.79 32.40 -7.73
N LEU A 164 18.88 32.60 -8.70
CA LEU A 164 17.76 33.51 -8.55
C LEU A 164 16.76 33.02 -7.50
N GLU A 165 16.54 31.71 -7.39
CA GLU A 165 15.68 31.12 -6.36
C GLU A 165 16.19 31.48 -4.94
N VAL A 166 17.50 31.39 -4.71
CA VAL A 166 18.13 31.75 -3.44
C VAL A 166 18.06 33.26 -3.19
N ASP A 167 18.35 34.08 -4.20
CA ASP A 167 18.34 35.54 -4.05
C ASP A 167 16.93 36.09 -3.77
N ILE A 168 15.90 35.49 -4.37
CA ILE A 168 14.51 35.86 -4.09
C ILE A 168 14.07 35.37 -2.71
N ALA A 169 14.52 34.19 -2.28
CA ALA A 169 14.27 33.69 -0.93
C ALA A 169 14.89 34.62 0.13
N ARG A 170 16.07 35.20 -0.17
CA ARG A 170 16.71 36.26 0.63
C ARG A 170 16.04 37.63 0.52
N LYS A 171 14.96 37.74 -0.26
CA LYS A 171 14.18 38.97 -0.50
C LYS A 171 14.96 40.10 -1.21
N LEU A 172 16.03 39.78 -1.96
CA LEU A 172 16.81 40.77 -2.70
C LEU A 172 15.96 41.63 -3.66
N HIS A 173 14.90 41.03 -4.22
CA HIS A 173 13.92 41.71 -5.08
C HIS A 173 13.12 42.84 -4.41
N ARG A 174 13.19 42.96 -3.08
CA ARG A 174 12.59 44.08 -2.32
C ARG A 174 13.57 45.22 -2.11
N GLU A 175 14.87 44.92 -2.10
CA GLU A 175 15.94 45.89 -1.86
C GLU A 175 16.34 46.59 -3.16
N MET A 176 16.35 45.85 -4.28
CA MET A 176 16.70 46.40 -5.59
C MET A 176 15.76 45.95 -6.71
N PRO A 177 15.58 46.79 -7.74
CA PRO A 177 14.76 46.43 -8.89
C PRO A 177 15.41 45.31 -9.73
N PRO A 178 14.62 44.49 -10.44
CA PRO A 178 15.13 43.38 -11.27
C PRO A 178 16.22 43.75 -12.28
N ARG A 179 16.21 45.01 -12.76
CA ARG A 179 17.23 45.55 -13.68
C ARG A 179 18.61 45.61 -13.05
N GLU A 180 18.68 45.99 -11.78
CA GLU A 180 19.92 46.06 -11.02
C GLU A 180 20.35 44.68 -10.54
N ILE A 181 19.40 43.84 -10.10
CA ILE A 181 19.67 42.42 -9.76
C ILE A 181 20.42 41.76 -10.92
N ARG A 182 19.98 41.99 -12.16
CA ARG A 182 20.65 41.42 -13.35
C ARG A 182 22.13 41.78 -13.45
N ARG A 183 22.51 42.99 -13.02
CA ARG A 183 23.89 43.49 -13.12
C ARG A 183 24.80 42.96 -12.01
N THR A 184 24.24 42.37 -10.96
CA THR A 184 25.02 41.87 -9.82
C THR A 184 25.82 40.61 -10.12
N ARG A 185 25.41 39.81 -11.11
CA ARG A 185 26.04 38.52 -11.43
C ARG A 185 26.19 38.29 -12.93
N PRO A 186 27.32 37.73 -13.38
CA PRO A 186 27.56 37.46 -14.80
C PRO A 186 26.52 36.49 -15.38
N GLU A 187 26.06 35.50 -14.61
CA GLU A 187 25.08 34.50 -15.06
C GLU A 187 23.71 35.12 -15.38
N TYR A 188 23.39 36.26 -14.80
CA TYR A 188 22.14 36.98 -15.06
C TYR A 188 22.24 37.87 -16.30
N ILE A 189 23.44 38.39 -16.59
CA ILE A 189 23.69 39.29 -17.72
C ILE A 189 23.47 38.58 -19.06
N GLU A 190 23.73 37.26 -19.12
CA GLU A 190 23.51 36.41 -20.30
C GLU A 190 22.06 36.38 -20.82
N PHE A 191 21.09 36.73 -19.98
CA PHE A 191 19.68 36.80 -20.37
C PHE A 191 19.27 38.22 -20.69
N PRO A 192 18.55 38.49 -21.79
CA PRO A 192 18.00 39.81 -22.08
C PRO A 192 17.23 40.39 -20.88
N GLN A 193 17.34 41.72 -20.70
CA GLN A 193 16.82 42.39 -19.50
C GLN A 193 15.33 42.17 -19.29
N ASP A 194 14.52 42.25 -20.34
CA ASP A 194 13.09 42.01 -20.32
C ASP A 194 12.75 40.56 -19.89
N VAL A 195 13.49 39.59 -20.43
CA VAL A 195 13.36 38.16 -20.09
C VAL A 195 13.70 37.94 -18.62
N PHE A 196 14.83 38.48 -18.16
CA PHE A 196 15.26 38.35 -16.78
C PHE A 196 14.26 38.98 -15.80
N CYS A 197 13.76 40.18 -16.09
CA CYS A 197 12.75 40.84 -15.26
C CYS A 197 11.48 39.97 -15.11
N LYS A 198 11.02 39.33 -16.20
CA LYS A 198 9.90 38.38 -16.14
C LYS A 198 10.21 37.17 -15.27
N ARG A 199 11.45 36.65 -15.30
CA ARG A 199 11.88 35.53 -14.45
C ARG A 199 11.87 35.88 -12.97
N VAL A 200 12.33 37.09 -12.61
CA VAL A 200 12.26 37.59 -11.23
C VAL A 200 10.81 37.60 -10.74
N ASN A 201 9.89 38.21 -11.51
CA ASN A 201 8.48 38.29 -11.12
C ASN A 201 7.82 36.91 -11.00
N ASN A 202 8.11 36.01 -11.94
CA ASN A 202 7.58 34.64 -11.90
C ASN A 202 8.07 33.89 -10.67
N GLU A 203 9.34 34.04 -10.30
CA GLU A 203 9.91 33.37 -9.14
C GLU A 203 9.39 33.96 -7.82
N VAL A 204 9.24 35.28 -7.72
CA VAL A 204 8.54 35.94 -6.59
C VAL A 204 7.13 35.37 -6.43
N ASN A 205 6.37 35.28 -7.52
CA ASN A 205 5.02 34.71 -7.50
C ASN A 205 5.00 33.23 -7.13
N ARG A 206 5.98 32.45 -7.61
CA ARG A 206 6.15 31.03 -7.26
C ARG A 206 6.35 30.87 -5.76
N GLN A 207 7.28 31.61 -5.15
CA GLN A 207 7.57 31.53 -3.72
C GLN A 207 6.40 32.03 -2.87
N ARG A 208 5.77 33.15 -3.26
CA ARG A 208 4.56 33.67 -2.58
C ARG A 208 3.41 32.68 -2.62
N GLY A 209 3.19 32.04 -3.77
CA GLY A 209 2.11 31.09 -3.98
C GLY A 209 2.36 29.71 -3.40
N ALA A 210 3.61 29.35 -3.07
CA ALA A 210 3.99 27.99 -2.71
C ALA A 210 3.16 27.43 -1.53
N ALA A 211 2.98 28.21 -0.46
CA ALA A 211 2.20 27.81 0.71
C ALA A 211 0.71 27.61 0.37
N PHE A 212 0.13 28.55 -0.39
CA PHE A 212 -1.26 28.47 -0.82
C PHE A 212 -1.53 27.25 -1.71
N TRP A 213 -0.66 27.00 -2.69
CA TRP A 213 -0.78 25.85 -3.59
C TRP A 213 -0.55 24.52 -2.87
N ALA A 214 0.36 24.46 -1.90
CA ALA A 214 0.55 23.29 -1.04
C ALA A 214 -0.72 22.98 -0.24
N HIS A 215 -1.34 23.98 0.39
CA HIS A 215 -2.60 23.80 1.11
C HIS A 215 -3.72 23.30 0.18
N LYS A 216 -3.89 23.93 -0.99
CA LYS A 216 -4.92 23.54 -1.97
C LYS A 216 -4.72 22.12 -2.48
N ARG A 217 -3.47 21.72 -2.76
CA ARG A 217 -3.10 20.35 -3.17
C ARG A 217 -3.43 19.33 -2.08
N ASN A 218 -3.08 19.62 -0.82
CA ASN A 218 -3.34 18.71 0.30
C ASN A 218 -4.85 18.51 0.51
N LYS A 219 -5.65 19.59 0.43
CA LYS A 219 -7.12 19.50 0.52
C LYS A 219 -7.71 18.61 -0.59
N HIS A 220 -7.25 18.80 -1.83
CA HIS A 220 -7.69 17.98 -2.95
C HIS A 220 -7.25 16.51 -2.82
N GLY A 221 -6.01 16.27 -2.38
CA GLY A 221 -5.49 14.93 -2.12
C GLY A 221 -6.28 14.20 -1.04
N MET A 222 -6.63 14.88 0.06
CA MET A 222 -7.46 14.32 1.12
C MET A 222 -8.86 13.95 0.60
N LYS A 223 -9.49 14.83 -0.19
CA LYS A 223 -10.79 14.54 -0.80
C LYS A 223 -10.76 13.27 -1.65
N ARG A 224 -9.77 13.13 -2.53
CA ARG A 224 -9.59 11.92 -3.37
C ARG A 224 -9.35 10.67 -2.52
N TYR A 225 -8.54 10.77 -1.47
CA TYR A 225 -8.30 9.66 -0.56
C TYR A 225 -9.60 9.18 0.13
N LEU A 226 -10.42 10.10 0.61
CA LEU A 226 -11.72 9.78 1.22
C LEU A 226 -12.69 9.15 0.22
N GLU A 227 -12.73 9.65 -1.03
CA GLU A 227 -13.52 9.04 -2.11
C GLU A 227 -13.07 7.61 -2.44
N ASP A 228 -11.75 7.38 -2.52
CA ASP A 228 -11.19 6.05 -2.77
C ASP A 228 -11.46 5.07 -1.61
N LEU A 229 -11.45 5.55 -0.36
CA LEU A 229 -11.85 4.73 0.79
C LEU A 229 -13.33 4.33 0.71
N LYS A 230 -14.22 5.28 0.37
CA LYS A 230 -15.65 5.01 0.22
C LYS A 230 -15.92 3.96 -0.87
N LYS A 231 -15.26 4.10 -2.02
CA LYS A 231 -15.37 3.12 -3.13
C LYS A 231 -14.85 1.73 -2.79
N ARG A 232 -13.93 1.61 -1.83
CA ARG A 232 -13.41 0.30 -1.37
C ARG A 232 -14.29 -0.33 -0.29
N SER A 233 -15.11 0.46 0.40
CA SER A 233 -16.06 -0.04 1.40
C SER A 233 -17.39 -0.49 0.82
N GLU A 234 -17.74 -0.03 -0.38
CA GLU A 234 -18.87 -0.49 -1.21
C GLU A 234 -18.48 -1.76 -1.99
#